data_AF-Q01CY2-F1
#
_entry.id   AF-Q01CY2-F1
#
_cell.length_a   1.000
_cell.length_b   1.000
_cell.length_c   1.000
_cell.angle_alpha   90.00
_cell.angle_beta   90.00
_cell.angle_gamma   90.00
#
_symmetry.space_group_name_H-M   'P 1'
#
loop_
_entity.id
_entity.type
_entity.pdbx_description
1 polymer ?
#
loop_
_entity_poly.entity_id
_entity_poly.type
_entity_poly.pdbx_seq_one_letter_code
_entity_poly.pdbx_strand_id
1 'polypeptide(L)'
;MTERAKTPLEATIERYHEAKRKVAEGVLKAKEIGAQELAKAQNAVKNAPAPVMMQKFVDGTGFVDREAYPVFVERMAVGSVIFSKSYWGDAWLYLKNNHLLLAVFLAHPKHPFSRMERLICLFCSFLVGFGLTCLFNLITKEPTKTVVSVLVGGLIQGIYDALLRLFAECLCVQSCPSCIVRCFEACGKIGMLVQFFLGCMVLVIGIVAFLRAEQRETLIGVTWRFALSKAASWIVASLLFCLIGYHFARRSQMRPGSSRRTFSEKEEHDRWNTAEAHWCCCFSCLMPRRAPSYFWNYYIGEDVTFDELPDRPPKYKAKCFCGASEPAPTTSTSRPTGTRFGQP
;
A
#
# COMPACT_ATOMS: atom_id res chain seq x y z
N MET A 1 -79.74 -3.18 -17.25
CA MET A 1 -78.40 -3.18 -17.87
C MET A 1 -77.88 -4.60 -17.79
N THR A 2 -77.88 -5.31 -18.91
CA THR A 2 -77.39 -6.69 -19.01
C THR A 2 -75.87 -6.66 -19.14
N GLU A 3 -75.19 -7.16 -18.12
CA GLU A 3 -73.74 -7.32 -18.12
C GLU A 3 -73.37 -8.35 -19.20
N ARG A 4 -72.72 -7.88 -20.27
CA ARG A 4 -72.30 -8.73 -21.38
C ARG A 4 -71.20 -9.66 -20.87
N ALA A 5 -71.47 -10.97 -20.85
CA ALA A 5 -70.48 -11.96 -20.46
C ALA A 5 -69.22 -11.81 -21.32
N LYS A 6 -68.08 -11.55 -20.68
CA LYS A 6 -66.77 -11.48 -21.33
C LYS A 6 -66.48 -12.82 -22.02
N THR A 7 -65.94 -12.76 -23.22
CA THR A 7 -65.49 -13.96 -23.92
C THR A 7 -64.28 -14.58 -23.20
N PRO A 8 -64.06 -15.90 -23.32
CA PRO A 8 -62.87 -16.57 -22.73
C PRO A 8 -61.53 -15.93 -23.17
N LEU A 9 -61.48 -15.35 -24.36
CA LEU A 9 -60.32 -14.65 -24.90
C LEU A 9 -60.06 -13.32 -24.16
N GLU A 10 -61.10 -12.52 -23.93
CA GLU A 10 -61.00 -11.26 -23.17
C GLU A 10 -60.51 -11.50 -21.74
N ALA A 11 -61.02 -12.55 -21.08
CA ALA A 11 -60.55 -12.94 -19.75
C ALA A 11 -59.07 -13.36 -19.75
N THR A 12 -58.59 -14.01 -20.82
CA THR A 12 -57.19 -14.43 -20.95
C THR A 12 -56.27 -13.22 -21.19
N ILE A 13 -56.69 -12.26 -22.03
CA ILE A 13 -55.98 -11.01 -22.29
C ILE A 13 -55.87 -10.19 -21.00
N GLU A 14 -56.95 -10.08 -20.23
CA GLU A 14 -56.97 -9.37 -18.95
C GLU A 14 -55.99 -9.98 -17.93
N ARG A 15 -55.97 -11.31 -17.81
CA ARG A 15 -54.98 -12.03 -16.96
C ARG A 15 -53.55 -11.79 -17.41
N TYR A 16 -53.28 -11.77 -18.71
CA TYR A 16 -51.94 -11.47 -19.23
C TYR A 16 -51.50 -10.05 -18.88
N HIS A 17 -52.36 -9.05 -19.06
CA HIS A 17 -52.04 -7.67 -18.70
C HIS A 17 -51.89 -7.47 -17.18
N GLU A 18 -52.66 -8.17 -16.36
CA GLU A 18 -52.48 -8.18 -14.91
C GLU A 18 -51.12 -8.79 -14.52
N ALA A 19 -50.76 -9.93 -15.09
CA ALA A 19 -49.46 -10.56 -14.85
C ALA A 19 -48.30 -9.64 -15.27
N LYS A 20 -48.41 -8.99 -16.44
CA LYS A 20 -47.42 -8.02 -16.93
C LYS A 20 -47.26 -6.83 -15.98
N ARG A 21 -48.35 -6.30 -15.42
CA ARG A 21 -48.32 -5.23 -14.41
C ARG A 21 -47.62 -5.68 -13.12
N LYS A 22 -47.96 -6.86 -12.60
CA LYS A 22 -47.30 -7.43 -11.41
C LYS A 22 -45.80 -7.63 -11.60
N VAL A 23 -45.37 -8.07 -12.79
CA VAL A 23 -43.94 -8.20 -13.12
C VAL A 23 -43.28 -6.81 -13.16
N ALA A 24 -43.89 -5.82 -13.79
CA ALA A 24 -43.35 -4.46 -13.85
C ALA A 24 -43.23 -3.81 -12.45
N GLU A 25 -44.25 -3.96 -11.60
CA GLU A 25 -44.22 -3.52 -10.20
C GLU A 25 -43.12 -4.24 -9.41
N GLY A 26 -42.95 -5.54 -9.63
CA GLY A 26 -41.87 -6.33 -9.02
C GLY A 26 -40.47 -5.82 -9.40
N VAL A 27 -40.27 -5.46 -10.68
CA VAL A 27 -38.99 -4.90 -11.17
C VAL A 27 -38.72 -3.52 -10.57
N LEU A 28 -39.72 -2.65 -10.48
CA LEU A 28 -39.59 -1.33 -9.85
C LEU A 28 -39.23 -1.46 -8.37
N LYS A 29 -39.93 -2.33 -7.64
CA LYS A 29 -39.66 -2.58 -6.21
C LYS A 29 -38.25 -3.15 -5.99
N ALA A 30 -37.79 -4.06 -6.86
CA ALA A 30 -36.42 -4.59 -6.80
C ALA A 30 -35.38 -3.49 -7.03
N LYS A 31 -35.64 -2.55 -7.95
CA LYS A 31 -34.76 -1.40 -8.22
C LYS A 31 -34.69 -0.45 -7.02
N GLU A 32 -35.81 -0.17 -6.36
CA GLU A 32 -35.86 0.65 -5.14
C GLU A 32 -35.09 0.02 -3.98
N ILE A 33 -35.26 -1.30 -3.75
CA ILE A 33 -34.51 -2.03 -2.72
C ILE A 33 -33.00 -1.98 -3.03
N GLY A 34 -32.61 -2.23 -4.28
CA GLY A 34 -31.20 -2.14 -4.70
C GLY A 34 -30.61 -0.75 -4.47
N ALA A 35 -31.35 0.31 -4.77
CA ALA A 35 -30.92 1.69 -4.51
C ALA A 35 -30.78 1.99 -3.01
N GLN A 36 -31.69 1.49 -2.17
CA GLN A 36 -31.62 1.65 -0.72
C GLN A 36 -30.42 0.92 -0.11
N GLU A 37 -30.17 -0.33 -0.53
CA GLU A 37 -29.01 -1.09 -0.04
C GLU A 37 -27.69 -0.47 -0.51
N LEU A 38 -27.61 0.04 -1.75
CA LEU A 38 -26.45 0.80 -2.23
C LEU A 38 -26.23 2.07 -1.39
N ALA A 39 -27.28 2.81 -1.07
CA ALA A 39 -27.18 4.00 -0.22
C ALA A 39 -26.71 3.66 1.21
N LYS A 40 -27.22 2.57 1.80
CA LYS A 40 -26.73 2.06 3.10
C LYS A 40 -25.26 1.67 3.04
N ALA A 41 -24.83 0.96 2.00
CA ALA A 41 -23.43 0.58 1.82
C ALA A 41 -22.51 1.81 1.66
N GLN A 42 -22.93 2.80 0.85
CA GLN A 42 -22.21 4.07 0.72
C GLN A 42 -22.12 4.83 2.04
N ASN A 43 -23.20 4.85 2.82
CA ASN A 43 -23.21 5.48 4.15
C ASN A 43 -22.32 4.71 5.14
N ALA A 44 -22.32 3.38 5.12
CA ALA A 44 -21.42 2.56 5.95
C ALA A 44 -19.95 2.83 5.61
N VAL A 45 -19.62 2.98 4.33
CA VAL A 45 -18.26 3.35 3.87
C VAL A 45 -17.91 4.79 4.26
N LYS A 46 -18.84 5.73 4.16
CA LYS A 46 -18.63 7.14 4.60
C LYS A 46 -18.40 7.23 6.12
N ASN A 47 -19.15 6.43 6.88
CA ASN A 47 -19.11 6.40 8.35
C ASN A 47 -18.07 5.41 8.90
N ALA A 48 -17.35 4.69 8.05
CA ALA A 48 -16.29 3.80 8.49
C ALA A 48 -15.22 4.64 9.22
N PRO A 49 -14.82 4.26 10.45
CA PRO A 49 -13.82 4.99 11.19
C PRO A 49 -12.56 5.04 10.35
N ALA A 50 -12.11 6.27 10.09
CA ALA A 50 -10.95 6.47 9.27
C ALA A 50 -9.73 5.78 9.91
N PRO A 51 -8.83 5.19 9.11
CA PRO A 51 -7.59 4.62 9.65
C PRO A 51 -6.87 5.69 10.47
N VAL A 52 -6.25 5.30 11.58
CA VAL A 52 -5.74 6.23 12.62
C VAL A 52 -4.80 7.32 12.07
N MET A 53 -4.12 7.04 10.97
CA MET A 53 -3.31 8.00 10.20
C MET A 53 -4.10 9.24 9.74
N MET A 54 -5.40 9.11 9.58
CA MET A 54 -6.30 10.19 9.24
C MET A 54 -6.82 10.98 10.44
N GLN A 55 -6.57 10.56 11.70
CA GLN A 55 -6.93 11.36 12.88
C GLN A 55 -6.29 12.74 12.88
N LYS A 56 -5.12 12.90 12.24
CA LYS A 56 -4.48 14.21 12.06
C LYS A 56 -5.23 15.14 11.09
N PHE A 57 -6.14 14.58 10.30
CA PHE A 57 -7.01 15.27 9.34
C PHE A 57 -8.49 15.16 9.73
N VAL A 58 -8.75 14.66 10.94
CA VAL A 58 -10.08 14.70 11.53
C VAL A 58 -10.37 16.14 11.91
N ASP A 59 -11.44 16.70 11.36
CA ASP A 59 -11.95 18.00 11.75
C ASP A 59 -12.42 17.98 13.22
N GLY A 60 -12.77 19.15 13.75
CA GLY A 60 -13.30 19.26 15.12
C GLY A 60 -14.57 18.44 15.38
N THR A 61 -15.17 17.81 14.35
CA THR A 61 -16.39 17.00 14.44
C THR A 61 -16.12 15.49 14.47
N GLY A 62 -14.85 15.06 14.38
CA GLY A 62 -14.52 13.63 14.40
C GLY A 62 -14.47 12.98 13.01
N PHE A 63 -14.76 13.74 11.94
CA PHE A 63 -14.77 13.23 10.57
C PHE A 63 -13.50 13.65 9.82
N VAL A 64 -13.00 12.77 8.97
CA VAL A 64 -11.88 13.11 8.09
C VAL A 64 -12.40 13.87 6.90
N ASP A 65 -11.89 15.08 6.72
CA ASP A 65 -12.11 15.81 5.48
C ASP A 65 -11.46 15.06 4.32
N ARG A 66 -12.28 14.29 3.59
CA ARG A 66 -11.86 13.51 2.41
C ARG A 66 -11.45 14.40 1.24
N GLU A 67 -11.86 15.67 1.22
CA GLU A 67 -11.39 16.62 0.21
C GLU A 67 -9.96 17.08 0.57
N ALA A 68 -9.66 17.26 1.86
CA ALA A 68 -8.32 17.55 2.34
C ALA A 68 -7.36 16.35 2.22
N TYR A 69 -7.85 15.11 2.29
CA TYR A 69 -7.02 13.91 2.16
C TYR A 69 -7.32 13.13 0.87
N PRO A 70 -6.54 13.35 -0.22
CA PRO A 70 -6.85 12.75 -1.50
C PRO A 70 -6.82 11.22 -1.39
N VAL A 71 -7.83 10.55 -1.97
CA VAL A 71 -8.00 9.08 -2.02
C VAL A 71 -6.70 8.35 -2.35
N PHE A 72 -5.85 8.97 -3.17
CA PHE A 72 -4.51 8.48 -3.48
C PHE A 72 -3.62 8.22 -2.26
N VAL A 73 -3.61 9.13 -1.27
CA VAL A 73 -2.77 9.02 -0.07
C VAL A 73 -3.33 7.95 0.85
N GLU A 74 -4.65 7.85 0.95
CA GLU A 74 -5.30 6.76 1.67
C GLU A 74 -4.89 5.41 1.08
N ARG A 75 -5.01 5.26 -0.24
CA ARG A 75 -4.58 4.05 -0.97
C ARG A 75 -3.12 3.71 -0.70
N MET A 76 -2.22 4.69 -0.71
CA MET A 76 -0.82 4.44 -0.37
C MET A 76 -0.62 4.03 1.09
N ALA A 77 -1.32 4.68 2.04
CA ALA A 77 -1.20 4.37 3.46
C ALA A 77 -1.59 2.91 3.74
N VAL A 78 -2.68 2.46 3.13
CA VAL A 78 -3.16 1.07 3.28
C VAL A 78 -2.36 0.05 2.45
N GLY A 79 -1.33 0.48 1.72
CA GLY A 79 -0.46 -0.40 0.93
C GLY A 79 -1.02 -0.82 -0.43
N SER A 80 -1.97 -0.08 -1.00
CA SER A 80 -2.41 -0.31 -2.38
C SER A 80 -1.25 -0.05 -3.35
N VAL A 81 -1.05 -0.96 -4.29
CA VAL A 81 0.02 -0.88 -5.29
C VAL A 81 -0.47 -0.75 -6.72
N ILE A 82 -1.79 -0.90 -6.94
CA ILE A 82 -2.42 -0.75 -8.26
C ILE A 82 -3.03 0.64 -8.31
N PHE A 83 -2.60 1.47 -9.27
CA PHE A 83 -3.17 2.79 -9.51
C PHE A 83 -3.51 3.01 -10.99
N SER A 84 -2.96 2.18 -11.88
CA SER A 84 -3.15 2.30 -13.32
C SER A 84 -2.96 0.96 -14.04
N LYS A 85 -3.21 0.97 -15.35
CA LYS A 85 -2.87 -0.15 -16.23
C LYS A 85 -1.37 -0.38 -16.35
N SER A 86 -0.57 0.67 -16.20
CA SER A 86 0.89 0.59 -16.37
C SER A 86 1.57 -0.09 -15.19
N TYR A 87 2.10 -1.29 -15.42
CA TYR A 87 2.90 -2.01 -14.43
C TYR A 87 4.10 -1.18 -13.95
N TRP A 88 4.83 -0.58 -14.88
CA TRP A 88 6.04 0.19 -14.57
C TRP A 88 5.75 1.53 -13.89
N GLY A 89 4.65 2.19 -14.27
CA GLY A 89 4.23 3.43 -13.63
C GLY A 89 3.93 3.23 -12.14
N ASP A 90 3.14 2.20 -11.85
CA ASP A 90 2.79 1.83 -10.48
C ASP A 90 4.01 1.29 -9.70
N ALA A 91 4.90 0.53 -10.34
CA ALA A 91 6.14 0.05 -9.73
C ALA A 91 7.07 1.21 -9.35
N TRP A 92 7.23 2.19 -10.23
CA TRP A 92 8.02 3.38 -9.98
C TRP A 92 7.42 4.24 -8.86
N LEU A 93 6.10 4.34 -8.83
CA LEU A 93 5.38 5.01 -7.75
C LEU A 93 5.59 4.30 -6.40
N TYR A 94 5.47 2.97 -6.39
CA TYR A 94 5.74 2.16 -5.22
C TYR A 94 7.18 2.40 -4.75
N LEU A 95 8.15 2.26 -5.65
CA LEU A 95 9.57 2.41 -5.35
C LEU A 95 9.89 3.79 -4.74
N LYS A 96 9.35 4.88 -5.28
CA LYS A 96 9.56 6.24 -4.73
C LYS A 96 9.10 6.41 -3.29
N ASN A 97 8.09 5.66 -2.86
CA ASN A 97 7.59 5.72 -1.49
C ASN A 97 8.24 4.65 -0.59
N ASN A 98 8.69 3.54 -1.18
CA ASN A 98 9.08 2.33 -0.46
C ASN A 98 10.59 2.14 -0.31
N HIS A 99 11.37 2.63 -1.27
CA HIS A 99 12.82 2.46 -1.27
C HIS A 99 13.45 3.46 -0.30
N LEU A 100 14.29 2.99 0.62
CA LEU A 100 14.84 3.80 1.72
C LEU A 100 15.46 5.13 1.26
N LEU A 101 16.35 5.08 0.25
CA LEU A 101 16.98 6.28 -0.31
C LEU A 101 16.00 7.18 -1.08
N LEU A 102 15.26 6.62 -2.06
CA LEU A 102 14.33 7.40 -2.89
C LEU A 102 13.21 8.02 -2.07
N ALA A 103 12.75 7.37 -0.99
CA ALA A 103 11.68 7.85 -0.14
C ALA A 103 12.04 9.12 0.64
N VAL A 104 13.32 9.40 0.86
CA VAL A 104 13.75 10.67 1.48
C VAL A 104 13.48 11.85 0.55
N PHE A 105 13.70 11.67 -0.76
CA PHE A 105 13.67 12.75 -1.74
C PHE A 105 12.36 12.82 -2.52
N LEU A 106 11.85 11.67 -2.94
CA LEU A 106 10.79 11.54 -3.96
C LEU A 106 9.47 11.06 -3.42
N ALA A 107 9.38 10.65 -2.15
CA ALA A 107 8.12 10.20 -1.58
C ALA A 107 7.07 11.33 -1.55
N HIS A 108 5.81 10.90 -1.51
CA HIS A 108 4.69 11.83 -1.45
C HIS A 108 4.78 12.75 -0.21
N PRO A 109 4.42 14.05 -0.31
CA PRO A 109 4.48 14.98 0.83
C PRO A 109 3.62 14.54 2.03
N LYS A 110 2.50 13.87 1.77
CA LYS A 110 1.57 13.31 2.78
C LYS A 110 1.86 11.84 3.14
N HIS A 111 3.09 11.37 2.93
CA HIS A 111 3.48 10.03 3.35
C HIS A 111 3.34 9.85 4.88
N PRO A 112 3.02 8.65 5.39
CA PRO A 112 2.97 8.35 6.83
C PRO A 112 4.12 8.96 7.63
N PHE A 113 5.33 8.73 7.11
CA PHE A 113 6.56 9.22 7.70
C PHE A 113 6.85 10.63 7.23
N SER A 114 7.22 11.46 8.18
CA SER A 114 7.88 12.71 7.91
C SER A 114 9.20 12.45 7.15
N ARG A 115 9.69 13.48 6.47
CA ARG A 115 11.00 13.41 5.80
C ARG A 115 12.13 13.19 6.81
N MET A 116 12.03 13.79 7.99
CA MET A 116 13.05 13.65 9.05
C MET A 116 13.10 12.23 9.59
N GLU A 117 11.97 11.58 9.84
CA GLU A 117 11.95 10.18 10.27
C GLU A 117 12.61 9.26 9.24
N ARG A 118 12.34 9.46 7.94
CA ARG A 118 13.00 8.69 6.87
C ARG A 118 14.50 8.96 6.79
N LEU A 119 14.92 10.21 7.00
CA LEU A 119 16.34 10.57 7.06
C LEU A 119 17.02 9.90 8.26
N ILE A 120 16.36 9.84 9.41
CA ILE A 120 16.84 9.12 10.60
C ILE A 120 16.97 7.62 10.27
N CYS A 121 15.97 7.00 9.64
CA CYS A 121 16.08 5.60 9.20
C CYS A 121 17.28 5.39 8.26
N LEU A 122 17.47 6.27 7.27
CA LEU A 122 18.60 6.21 6.35
C LEU A 122 19.94 6.34 7.10
N PHE A 123 20.01 7.25 8.07
CA PHE A 123 21.19 7.43 8.91
C PHE A 123 21.48 6.21 9.79
N CYS A 124 20.48 5.62 10.45
CA CYS A 124 20.62 4.37 11.21
C CYS A 124 21.14 3.24 10.32
N SER A 125 20.56 3.06 9.13
CA SER A 125 21.05 2.11 8.13
C SER A 125 22.52 2.37 7.81
N PHE A 126 22.90 3.62 7.56
CA PHE A 126 24.28 4.01 7.26
C PHE A 126 25.25 3.62 8.39
N LEU A 127 24.93 3.97 9.64
CA LEU A 127 25.76 3.66 10.81
C LEU A 127 25.97 2.15 10.99
N VAL A 128 24.88 1.38 10.95
CA VAL A 128 24.93 -0.08 11.10
C VAL A 128 25.80 -0.69 10.01
N GLY A 129 25.60 -0.30 8.75
CA GLY A 129 26.38 -0.89 7.67
C GLY A 129 27.85 -0.48 7.69
N PHE A 130 28.18 0.71 8.22
CA PHE A 130 29.58 1.12 8.41
C PHE A 130 30.25 0.24 9.45
N GLY A 131 29.65 0.11 10.63
CA GLY A 131 30.23 -0.72 11.67
C GLY A 131 30.26 -2.22 11.30
N LEU A 132 29.27 -2.72 10.54
CA LEU A 132 29.34 -4.07 9.96
C LEU A 132 30.51 -4.21 8.98
N THR A 133 30.79 -3.21 8.15
CA THR A 133 31.92 -3.25 7.22
C THR A 133 33.26 -3.25 7.97
N CYS A 134 33.39 -2.42 9.01
CA CYS A 134 34.56 -2.43 9.88
C CYS A 134 34.74 -3.80 10.54
N LEU A 135 33.66 -4.39 11.06
CA LEU A 135 33.68 -5.71 11.70
C LEU A 135 34.08 -6.81 10.71
N PHE A 136 33.50 -6.83 9.51
CA PHE A 136 33.88 -7.82 8.49
C PHE A 136 35.34 -7.67 8.10
N ASN A 137 35.86 -6.45 7.97
CA ASN A 137 37.26 -6.23 7.63
C ASN A 137 38.23 -6.78 8.69
N LEU A 138 37.84 -6.82 9.97
CA LEU A 138 38.64 -7.48 11.01
C LEU A 138 38.65 -9.00 10.88
N ILE A 139 37.50 -9.57 10.50
CA ILE A 139 37.32 -11.02 10.40
C ILE A 139 38.00 -11.55 9.14
N THR A 140 37.82 -10.87 8.00
CA THR A 140 38.40 -11.26 6.72
C THR A 140 39.75 -10.58 6.51
N LYS A 141 40.82 -11.21 7.00
CA LYS A 141 42.20 -10.77 6.72
C LYS A 141 42.62 -10.97 5.26
N GLU A 142 41.91 -11.82 4.52
CA GLU A 142 42.23 -12.16 3.13
C GLU A 142 41.46 -11.30 2.11
N PRO A 143 42.13 -10.71 1.11
CA PRO A 143 41.50 -9.85 0.11
C PRO A 143 40.55 -10.61 -0.82
N THR A 144 40.78 -11.91 -1.08
CA THR A 144 39.91 -12.75 -1.92
C THR A 144 38.51 -12.94 -1.33
N LYS A 145 38.38 -12.86 0.00
CA LYS A 145 37.10 -12.95 0.71
C LYS A 145 36.31 -11.64 0.72
N THR A 146 36.87 -10.55 0.16
CA THR A 146 36.22 -9.22 0.12
C THR A 146 34.91 -9.24 -0.67
N VAL A 147 34.85 -9.93 -1.80
CA VAL A 147 33.62 -9.99 -2.61
C VAL A 147 32.51 -10.70 -1.83
N VAL A 148 32.85 -11.83 -1.19
CA VAL A 148 31.89 -12.59 -0.38
C VAL A 148 31.41 -11.75 0.82
N SER A 149 32.31 -11.04 1.51
CA SER A 149 31.91 -10.19 2.64
C SER A 149 31.04 -9.00 2.21
N VAL A 150 31.29 -8.42 1.03
CA VAL A 150 30.43 -7.37 0.45
C VAL A 150 29.04 -7.91 0.13
N LEU A 151 28.94 -9.11 -0.48
CA LEU A 151 27.64 -9.73 -0.80
C LEU A 151 26.85 -10.10 0.46
N VAL A 152 27.50 -10.77 1.41
CA VAL A 152 26.87 -11.19 2.68
C VAL A 152 26.48 -9.96 3.51
N GLY A 153 27.37 -8.97 3.64
CA GLY A 153 27.10 -7.71 4.33
C GLY A 153 25.95 -6.93 3.68
N GLY A 154 25.93 -6.87 2.35
CA GLY A 154 24.84 -6.23 1.59
C GLY A 154 23.48 -6.91 1.78
N LEU A 155 23.46 -8.25 1.86
CA LEU A 155 22.25 -9.03 2.13
C LEU A 155 21.73 -8.81 3.56
N ILE A 156 22.61 -8.94 4.56
CA ILE A 156 22.27 -8.70 5.98
C ILE A 156 21.74 -7.27 6.14
N GLN A 157 22.39 -6.30 5.51
CA GLN A 157 21.96 -4.91 5.52
C GLN A 157 20.59 -4.74 4.84
N GLY A 158 20.35 -5.39 3.71
CA GLY A 158 19.06 -5.33 3.02
C GLY A 158 17.91 -5.88 3.89
N ILE A 159 18.15 -6.98 4.60
CA ILE A 159 17.20 -7.54 5.58
C ILE A 159 16.98 -6.56 6.74
N TYR A 160 18.06 -5.98 7.27
CA TYR A 160 17.97 -4.98 8.33
C TYR A 160 17.15 -3.75 7.89
N ASP A 161 17.39 -3.22 6.69
CA ASP A 161 16.66 -2.07 6.15
C ASP A 161 15.16 -2.41 5.96
N ALA A 162 14.83 -3.63 5.56
CA ALA A 162 13.45 -4.11 5.46
C ALA A 162 12.77 -4.19 6.84
N LEU A 163 13.48 -4.68 7.87
CA LEU A 163 12.98 -4.73 9.25
C LEU A 163 12.82 -3.33 9.85
N LEU A 164 13.82 -2.46 9.67
CA LEU A 164 13.78 -1.05 10.08
C LEU A 164 12.53 -0.37 9.51
N ARG A 165 12.25 -0.63 8.24
CA ARG A 165 11.07 -0.13 7.57
C ARG A 165 9.78 -0.73 8.12
N LEU A 166 9.75 -2.04 8.40
CA LEU A 166 8.60 -2.71 9.01
C LEU A 166 8.27 -2.10 10.39
N PHE A 167 9.29 -1.80 11.19
CA PHE A 167 9.12 -1.14 12.50
C PHE A 167 8.65 0.30 12.38
N ALA A 168 9.13 1.02 11.36
CA ALA A 168 8.63 2.36 11.06
C ALA A 168 7.14 2.29 10.65
N GLU A 169 6.83 1.53 9.59
CA GLU A 169 5.52 1.51 8.92
C GLU A 169 4.39 0.87 9.72
N CYS A 170 4.71 -0.10 10.57
CA CYS A 170 3.77 -0.91 11.34
C CYS A 170 2.46 -1.18 10.58
N LEU A 171 2.56 -1.81 9.40
CA LEU A 171 1.43 -1.98 8.47
C LEU A 171 0.20 -2.66 9.09
N CYS A 172 0.43 -3.60 10.02
CA CYS A 172 -0.65 -4.33 10.72
C CYS A 172 -1.56 -3.39 11.52
N VAL A 173 -1.04 -2.24 11.92
CA VAL A 173 -1.63 -1.40 12.96
C VAL A 173 -2.54 -0.34 12.40
N GLN A 174 -2.37 0.05 11.14
CA GLN A 174 -3.24 1.07 10.54
C GLN A 174 -4.72 0.64 10.45
N SER A 175 -4.99 -0.68 10.55
CA SER A 175 -6.34 -1.24 10.59
C SER A 175 -6.83 -1.60 12.00
N CYS A 176 -6.05 -1.34 13.04
CA CYS A 176 -6.39 -1.69 14.43
C CYS A 176 -7.11 -0.54 15.17
N PRO A 177 -7.82 -0.85 16.29
CA PRO A 177 -8.35 0.16 17.20
C PRO A 177 -7.31 1.16 17.69
N SER A 178 -7.73 2.40 17.95
CA SER A 178 -6.83 3.53 18.29
C SER A 178 -5.88 3.27 19.45
N CYS A 179 -6.30 2.51 20.48
CA CYS A 179 -5.44 2.16 21.63
C CYS A 179 -4.25 1.29 21.22
N ILE A 180 -4.51 0.29 20.37
CA ILE A 180 -3.49 -0.61 19.82
C ILE A 180 -2.56 0.19 18.92
N VAL A 181 -3.10 1.10 18.11
CA VAL A 181 -2.27 1.96 17.25
C VAL A 181 -1.27 2.78 18.02
N ARG A 182 -1.72 3.43 19.09
CA ARG A 182 -0.82 4.21 19.95
C ARG A 182 0.27 3.35 20.59
N CYS A 183 -0.08 2.14 21.03
CA CYS A 183 0.88 1.21 21.62
C CYS A 183 1.96 0.79 20.61
N PHE A 184 1.56 0.40 19.41
CA PHE A 184 2.51 0.00 18.38
C PHE A 184 3.30 1.18 17.79
N GLU A 185 2.71 2.37 17.68
CA GLU A 185 3.44 3.57 17.31
C GLU A 185 4.52 3.88 18.38
N ALA A 186 4.20 3.72 19.67
CA ALA A 186 5.17 3.84 20.74
C ALA A 186 6.27 2.75 20.65
N CYS A 187 5.91 1.49 20.44
CA CYS A 187 6.86 0.40 20.22
C CYS A 187 7.76 0.65 18.99
N GLY A 188 7.19 1.16 17.89
CA GLY A 188 7.95 1.53 16.69
C GLY A 188 8.96 2.65 16.98
N LYS A 189 8.54 3.69 17.71
CA LYS A 189 9.43 4.79 18.14
C LYS A 189 10.54 4.31 19.07
N ILE A 190 10.22 3.45 20.05
CA ILE A 190 11.20 2.85 20.95
C ILE A 190 12.16 1.95 20.15
N GLY A 191 11.65 1.14 19.22
CA GLY A 191 12.43 0.27 18.34
C GLY A 191 13.41 1.07 17.49
N MET A 192 12.96 2.17 16.88
CA MET A 192 13.81 3.10 16.13
C MET A 192 14.93 3.70 16.98
N LEU A 193 14.63 4.08 18.23
CA LEU A 193 15.60 4.63 19.18
C LEU A 193 16.62 3.58 19.61
N VAL A 194 16.18 2.36 19.94
CA VAL A 194 17.05 1.22 20.25
C VAL A 194 17.97 0.90 19.07
N GLN A 195 17.43 0.89 17.85
CA GLN A 195 18.21 0.66 16.63
C GLN A 195 19.23 1.76 16.35
N PHE A 196 18.89 3.02 16.63
CA PHE A 196 19.83 4.13 16.56
C PHE A 196 21.00 3.91 17.52
N PHE A 197 20.73 3.61 18.80
CA PHE A 197 21.78 3.34 19.78
C PHE A 197 22.62 2.10 19.43
N LEU A 198 21.99 1.05 18.91
CA LEU A 198 22.71 -0.13 18.41
C LEU A 198 23.63 0.24 17.23
N GLY A 199 23.16 1.06 16.29
CA GLY A 199 23.96 1.59 15.20
C GLY A 199 25.15 2.41 15.67
N CYS A 200 24.95 3.29 16.66
CA CYS A 200 26.04 4.03 17.30
C CYS A 200 27.04 3.10 18.00
N MET A 201 26.58 2.07 18.71
CA MET A 201 27.46 1.10 19.37
C MET A 201 28.31 0.33 18.35
N VAL A 202 27.67 -0.16 17.27
CA VAL A 202 28.34 -0.88 16.18
C VAL A 202 29.34 0.03 15.45
N LEU A 203 29.02 1.31 15.28
CA LEU A 203 29.95 2.32 14.78
C LEU A 203 31.17 2.49 15.69
N VAL A 204 30.96 2.67 16.99
CA VAL A 204 32.06 2.85 17.98
C VAL A 204 32.97 1.62 18.00
N ILE A 205 32.40 0.42 18.02
CA ILE A 205 33.16 -0.84 17.92
C ILE A 205 33.97 -0.86 16.62
N GLY A 206 33.35 -0.52 15.50
CA GLY A 206 34.01 -0.45 14.20
C GLY A 206 35.16 0.55 14.15
N ILE A 207 34.99 1.74 14.74
CA ILE A 207 36.03 2.78 14.84
C ILE A 207 37.16 2.32 15.77
N VAL A 208 36.87 1.79 16.95
CA VAL A 208 37.91 1.32 17.89
C VAL A 208 38.71 0.18 17.28
N ALA A 209 38.03 -0.77 16.65
CA ALA A 209 38.65 -1.84 15.90
C ALA A 209 39.56 -1.33 14.78
N PHE A 210 39.09 -0.32 14.04
CA PHE A 210 39.84 0.32 12.98
C PHE A 210 41.09 1.03 13.52
N LEU A 211 40.95 1.83 14.58
CA LEU A 211 42.07 2.57 15.20
C LEU A 211 43.16 1.63 15.71
N ARG A 212 42.80 0.44 16.19
CA ARG A 212 43.77 -0.59 16.61
C ARG A 212 44.52 -1.26 15.46
N ALA A 213 44.05 -1.15 14.22
CA ALA A 213 44.68 -1.78 13.05
C ALA A 213 45.83 -0.96 12.43
N GLU A 214 46.12 0.24 12.94
CA GLU A 214 47.33 1.07 12.73
C GLU A 214 47.87 1.28 11.28
N GLN A 215 47.05 1.17 10.23
CA GLN A 215 47.50 1.47 8.86
C GLN A 215 46.57 2.45 8.16
N ARG A 216 47.03 3.68 7.88
CA ARG A 216 46.26 4.70 7.12
C ARG A 216 45.75 4.19 5.76
N GLU A 217 46.51 3.34 5.07
CA GLU A 217 46.09 2.74 3.80
C GLU A 217 44.85 1.83 3.96
N THR A 218 44.67 1.23 5.14
CA THR A 218 43.46 0.44 5.42
C THR A 218 42.23 1.33 5.61
N LEU A 219 42.36 2.61 6.00
CA LEU A 219 41.21 3.52 6.11
C LEU A 219 40.53 3.69 4.76
N ILE A 220 41.31 4.08 3.74
CA ILE A 220 40.80 4.35 2.40
C ILE A 220 40.18 3.07 1.82
N GLY A 221 40.85 1.93 2.00
CA GLY A 221 40.34 0.63 1.58
C GLY A 221 39.01 0.26 2.26
N VAL A 222 38.89 0.46 3.57
CA VAL A 222 37.65 0.18 4.33
C VAL A 222 36.52 1.12 3.92
N THR A 223 36.79 2.42 3.82
CA THR A 223 35.79 3.41 3.40
C THR A 223 35.30 3.12 1.98
N TRP A 224 36.19 2.76 1.06
CA TRP A 224 35.83 2.38 -0.30
C TRP A 224 34.98 1.10 -0.35
N ARG A 225 35.38 0.05 0.39
CA ARG A 225 34.60 -1.19 0.51
C ARG A 225 33.22 -0.94 1.10
N PHE A 226 33.13 -0.08 2.11
CA PHE A 226 31.87 0.35 2.70
C PHE A 226 30.99 1.07 1.68
N ALA A 227 31.54 2.05 0.95
CA ALA A 227 30.80 2.79 -0.06
C ALA A 227 30.26 1.85 -1.16
N LEU A 228 31.09 0.92 -1.65
CA LEU A 228 30.67 -0.09 -2.63
C LEU A 228 29.59 -1.03 -2.07
N SER A 229 29.78 -1.53 -0.84
CA SER A 229 28.80 -2.40 -0.17
C SER A 229 27.46 -1.69 0.02
N LYS A 230 27.47 -0.41 0.40
CA LYS A 230 26.26 0.41 0.53
C LYS A 230 25.60 0.71 -0.80
N ALA A 231 26.38 1.09 -1.81
CA ALA A 231 25.85 1.31 -3.15
C ALA A 231 25.18 0.03 -3.68
N ALA A 232 25.81 -1.13 -3.53
CA ALA A 232 25.25 -2.42 -3.92
C ALA A 232 23.98 -2.76 -3.10
N SER A 233 23.99 -2.54 -1.79
CA SER A 233 22.83 -2.81 -0.93
C SER A 233 21.63 -1.93 -1.29
N TRP A 234 21.82 -0.62 -1.48
CA TRP A 234 20.73 0.27 -1.87
C TRP A 234 20.27 0.05 -3.32
N ILE A 235 21.20 0.04 -4.28
CA ILE A 235 20.84 0.00 -5.71
C ILE A 235 20.36 -1.38 -6.13
N VAL A 236 20.98 -2.46 -5.63
CA VAL A 236 20.67 -3.82 -6.09
C VAL A 236 19.70 -4.49 -5.12
N ALA A 237 20.10 -4.70 -3.87
CA ALA A 237 19.31 -5.49 -2.93
C ALA A 237 17.98 -4.79 -2.57
N SER A 238 18.02 -3.52 -2.15
CA SER A 238 16.81 -2.78 -1.76
C SER A 238 15.86 -2.57 -2.92
N LEU A 239 16.37 -2.23 -4.11
CA LEU A 239 15.58 -2.13 -5.34
C LEU A 239 14.92 -3.47 -5.68
N LEU A 240 15.68 -4.58 -5.65
CA LEU A 240 15.17 -5.91 -5.95
C LEU A 240 14.09 -6.33 -4.95
N PHE A 241 14.32 -6.16 -3.65
CA PHE A 241 13.32 -6.45 -2.62
C PHE A 241 12.06 -5.60 -2.78
N CYS A 242 12.19 -4.31 -3.11
CA CYS A 242 11.04 -3.45 -3.38
C CYS A 242 10.26 -3.90 -4.62
N LEU A 243 10.93 -4.28 -5.71
CA LEU A 243 10.29 -4.75 -6.94
C LEU A 243 9.62 -6.11 -6.77
N ILE A 244 10.26 -7.04 -6.06
CA ILE A 244 9.70 -8.34 -5.70
C ILE A 244 8.46 -8.14 -4.80
N GLY A 245 8.60 -7.33 -3.75
CA GLY A 245 7.48 -7.01 -2.85
C GLY A 245 6.32 -6.36 -3.59
N TYR A 246 6.60 -5.41 -4.48
CA TYR A 246 5.61 -4.82 -5.38
C TYR A 246 4.92 -5.86 -6.26
N HIS A 247 5.70 -6.76 -6.90
CA HIS A 247 5.15 -7.78 -7.78
C HIS A 247 4.17 -8.70 -7.04
N PHE A 248 4.56 -9.18 -5.85
CA PHE A 248 3.69 -10.01 -5.02
C PHE A 248 2.46 -9.24 -4.51
N ALA A 249 2.63 -8.00 -4.06
CA ALA A 249 1.51 -7.16 -3.62
C ALA A 249 0.54 -6.85 -4.77
N ARG A 250 1.04 -6.63 -5.99
CA ARG A 250 0.21 -6.37 -7.16
C ARG A 250 -0.58 -7.62 -7.54
N ARG A 251 0.08 -8.78 -7.56
CA ARG A 251 -0.56 -10.06 -7.86
C ARG A 251 -1.66 -10.41 -6.84
N SER A 252 -1.45 -10.11 -5.56
CA SER A 252 -2.46 -10.38 -4.52
C SER A 252 -3.63 -9.40 -4.56
N GLN A 253 -3.41 -8.15 -4.97
CA GLN A 253 -4.46 -7.14 -5.08
C GLN A 253 -5.24 -7.20 -6.41
N MET A 254 -4.69 -7.81 -7.45
CA MET A 254 -5.38 -7.98 -8.73
C MET A 254 -6.57 -8.93 -8.59
N ARG A 255 -7.73 -8.50 -9.10
CA ARG A 255 -8.89 -9.38 -9.25
C ARG A 255 -8.53 -10.54 -10.20
N PRO A 256 -8.79 -11.81 -9.83
CA PRO A 256 -8.70 -12.93 -10.76
C PRO A 256 -9.56 -12.66 -12.00
N GLY A 257 -9.18 -13.21 -13.16
CA GLY A 257 -9.91 -13.00 -14.42
C GLY A 257 -11.41 -13.21 -14.26
N SER A 258 -12.22 -12.31 -14.83
CA SER A 258 -13.68 -12.37 -14.73
C SER A 258 -14.30 -13.56 -15.47
N SER A 259 -13.52 -14.25 -16.31
CA SER A 259 -13.89 -15.53 -16.89
C SER A 259 -13.98 -16.58 -15.80
N ARG A 260 -15.16 -16.76 -15.20
CA ARG A 260 -15.47 -17.91 -14.32
C ARG A 260 -15.69 -19.18 -15.16
N ARG A 261 -14.79 -19.46 -16.11
CA ARG A 261 -14.97 -20.53 -17.11
C ARG A 261 -14.56 -21.89 -16.56
N THR A 262 -13.57 -21.91 -15.67
CA THR A 262 -13.06 -23.12 -15.05
C THR A 262 -13.38 -23.18 -13.55
N PHE A 263 -13.43 -24.40 -13.01
CA PHE A 263 -13.61 -24.61 -11.57
C PHE A 263 -12.49 -23.95 -10.76
N SER A 264 -11.25 -24.00 -11.24
CA SER A 264 -10.08 -23.35 -10.63
C SER A 264 -10.24 -21.83 -10.54
N GLU A 265 -10.69 -21.17 -11.61
CA GLU A 265 -10.91 -19.71 -11.60
C GLU A 265 -12.03 -19.32 -10.62
N LYS A 266 -13.08 -20.14 -10.51
CA LYS A 266 -14.15 -19.91 -9.53
C LYS A 266 -13.62 -20.04 -8.11
N GLU A 267 -12.87 -21.09 -7.82
CA GLU A 267 -12.26 -21.29 -6.50
C GLU A 267 -11.27 -20.18 -6.13
N GLU A 268 -10.44 -19.73 -7.07
CA GLU A 268 -9.56 -18.57 -6.87
C GLU A 268 -10.34 -17.29 -6.58
N HIS A 269 -11.44 -17.07 -7.30
CA HIS A 269 -12.31 -15.92 -7.07
C HIS A 269 -13.00 -15.98 -5.71
N ASP A 270 -13.50 -17.15 -5.32
CA ASP A 270 -14.14 -17.36 -4.02
C ASP A 270 -13.10 -17.19 -2.89
N ARG A 271 -11.88 -17.72 -3.04
CA ARG A 271 -10.77 -17.49 -2.09
C ARG A 271 -10.40 -16.01 -2.00
N TRP A 272 -10.36 -15.30 -3.12
CA TRP A 272 -10.05 -13.87 -3.16
C TRP A 272 -11.11 -13.02 -2.44
N ASN A 273 -12.38 -13.44 -2.48
CA ASN A 273 -13.49 -12.79 -1.78
C ASN A 273 -13.67 -13.23 -0.33
N THR A 274 -13.17 -14.41 0.04
CA THR A 274 -13.34 -14.96 1.38
C THR A 274 -12.31 -14.35 2.31
N ALA A 275 -12.75 -13.79 3.44
CA ALA A 275 -11.85 -13.38 4.49
C ALA A 275 -11.16 -14.62 5.05
N GLU A 276 -9.83 -14.68 4.99
CA GLU A 276 -9.08 -15.76 5.60
C GLU A 276 -9.30 -15.72 7.11
N ALA A 277 -9.79 -16.82 7.67
CA ALA A 277 -9.96 -16.99 9.11
C ALA A 277 -8.62 -17.04 9.88
N HIS A 278 -7.48 -16.89 9.19
CA HIS A 278 -6.17 -16.87 9.82
C HIS A 278 -6.02 -15.65 10.72
N TRP A 279 -5.72 -15.95 11.98
CA TRP A 279 -5.65 -15.00 13.08
C TRP A 279 -4.40 -14.16 12.87
N CYS A 280 -4.55 -12.83 12.90
CA CYS A 280 -3.42 -11.91 12.79
C CYS A 280 -2.36 -12.25 13.84
N CYS A 281 -1.06 -12.24 13.48
CA CYS A 281 0.07 -12.65 14.33
C CYS A 281 0.22 -11.86 15.65
N CYS A 282 -0.57 -10.81 15.85
CA CYS A 282 -0.64 -10.09 17.12
C CYS A 282 -1.60 -10.87 18.05
N PHE A 283 -1.02 -11.56 19.03
CA PHE A 283 -1.72 -12.35 20.07
C PHE A 283 -2.90 -11.62 20.73
N SER A 284 -2.96 -10.28 20.66
CA SER A 284 -4.02 -9.45 21.24
C SER A 284 -5.10 -8.95 20.26
N CYS A 285 -4.94 -9.10 18.93
CA CYS A 285 -5.84 -8.40 18.00
C CYS A 285 -7.08 -9.19 17.58
N LEU A 286 -7.13 -10.53 17.68
CA LEU A 286 -8.31 -11.40 17.43
C LEU A 286 -9.13 -11.12 16.16
N MET A 287 -8.66 -10.27 15.25
CA MET A 287 -9.43 -9.78 14.12
C MET A 287 -9.09 -10.62 12.89
N PRO A 288 -10.11 -11.09 12.15
CA PRO A 288 -9.89 -11.83 10.91
C PRO A 288 -9.16 -10.94 9.89
N ARG A 289 -8.28 -11.55 9.11
CA ARG A 289 -7.59 -10.84 8.04
C ARG A 289 -8.62 -10.44 6.98
N ARG A 290 -8.58 -9.20 6.51
CA ARG A 290 -9.48 -8.74 5.44
C ARG A 290 -9.22 -9.57 4.18
N ALA A 291 -10.30 -9.91 3.47
CA ALA A 291 -10.20 -10.57 2.17
C ALA A 291 -9.33 -9.73 1.21
N PRO A 292 -8.52 -10.34 0.33
CA PRO A 292 -7.78 -9.61 -0.70
C PRO A 292 -8.69 -8.70 -1.56
N SER A 293 -9.93 -9.14 -1.81
CA SER A 293 -10.96 -8.38 -2.53
C SER A 293 -11.32 -7.04 -1.90
N TYR A 294 -11.15 -6.91 -0.58
CA TYR A 294 -11.51 -5.69 0.15
C TYR A 294 -10.86 -4.45 -0.46
N PHE A 295 -9.56 -4.52 -0.78
CA PHE A 295 -8.84 -3.39 -1.35
C PHE A 295 -9.38 -2.98 -2.71
N TRP A 296 -9.62 -3.95 -3.58
CA TRP A 296 -10.14 -3.69 -4.92
C TRP A 296 -11.55 -3.11 -4.82
N ASN A 297 -12.45 -3.79 -4.10
CA ASN A 297 -13.85 -3.40 -4.00
C ASN A 297 -14.01 -2.03 -3.32
N TYR A 298 -13.18 -1.72 -2.33
CA TYR A 298 -13.24 -0.44 -1.61
C TYR A 298 -12.70 0.75 -2.42
N TYR A 299 -11.57 0.59 -3.13
CA TYR A 299 -10.89 1.72 -3.79
C TYR A 299 -11.11 1.82 -5.31
N ILE A 300 -11.36 0.70 -5.96
CA ILE A 300 -11.55 0.62 -7.41
C ILE A 300 -13.05 0.44 -7.72
N GLY A 301 -13.73 -0.38 -6.94
CA GLY A 301 -15.14 -0.71 -7.10
C GLY A 301 -15.33 -2.15 -7.58
N GLU A 302 -16.40 -2.80 -7.11
CA GLU A 302 -16.71 -4.19 -7.45
C GLU A 302 -17.04 -4.36 -8.95
N ASP A 303 -17.64 -3.36 -9.57
CA ASP A 303 -18.05 -3.38 -10.97
C ASP A 303 -16.94 -2.98 -11.95
N VAL A 304 -15.81 -2.47 -11.45
CA VAL A 304 -14.75 -1.90 -12.28
C VAL A 304 -13.75 -2.99 -12.66
N THR A 305 -13.53 -3.12 -13.97
CA THR A 305 -12.52 -4.03 -14.53
C THR A 305 -11.14 -3.38 -14.59
N PHE A 306 -10.06 -4.18 -14.70
CA PHE A 306 -8.72 -3.63 -14.83
C PHE A 306 -8.57 -2.74 -16.08
N ASP A 307 -9.32 -3.04 -17.14
CA ASP A 307 -9.32 -2.29 -18.40
C ASP A 307 -9.98 -0.90 -18.30
N GLU A 308 -10.71 -0.64 -17.22
CA GLU A 308 -11.31 0.67 -16.93
C GLU A 308 -10.39 1.57 -16.10
N LEU A 309 -9.27 1.04 -15.60
CA LEU A 309 -8.29 1.86 -14.89
C LEU A 309 -7.63 2.88 -15.83
N PRO A 310 -7.14 4.02 -15.30
CA PRO A 310 -6.40 4.97 -16.11
C PRO A 310 -5.11 4.33 -16.66
N ASP A 311 -4.68 4.77 -17.84
CA ASP A 311 -3.48 4.22 -18.49
C ASP A 311 -2.18 4.50 -17.71
N ARG A 312 -2.17 5.58 -16.93
CA ARG A 312 -1.00 6.05 -16.16
C ARG A 312 -1.37 6.34 -14.71
N PRO A 313 -0.43 6.14 -13.76
CA PRO A 313 -0.68 6.44 -12.37
C PRO A 313 -0.85 7.94 -12.16
N PRO A 314 -1.56 8.37 -11.10
CA PRO A 314 -1.64 9.76 -10.72
C PRO A 314 -0.24 10.33 -10.47
N LYS A 315 0.05 11.47 -11.09
CA LYS A 315 1.28 12.23 -10.83
C LYS A 315 1.04 13.14 -9.63
N TYR A 316 1.99 13.17 -8.70
CA TYR A 316 2.07 14.20 -7.68
C TYR A 316 3.31 15.04 -7.90
N LYS A 317 3.21 16.33 -7.60
CA LYS A 317 4.37 17.21 -7.56
C LYS A 317 5.22 16.84 -6.34
N ALA A 318 6.35 16.20 -6.57
CA ALA A 318 7.39 16.19 -5.56
C ALA A 318 7.95 17.62 -5.49
N LYS A 319 7.79 18.31 -4.36
CA LYS A 319 8.57 19.52 -4.10
C LYS A 319 10.02 19.07 -3.96
N CYS A 320 10.77 19.15 -5.05
CA CYS A 320 12.21 18.97 -5.05
C CYS A 320 12.84 20.12 -4.25
N PHE A 321 13.89 19.83 -3.49
CA PHE A 321 14.55 20.78 -2.58
C PHE A 321 15.15 22.00 -3.31
N CYS A 322 15.34 21.91 -4.62
CA CYS A 322 15.95 22.97 -5.43
C CYS A 322 15.06 24.20 -5.70
N GLY A 323 13.87 24.30 -5.09
CA GLY A 323 13.00 25.48 -5.23
C GLY A 323 12.32 25.64 -6.60
N ALA A 324 12.70 24.85 -7.59
CA ALA A 324 12.01 24.80 -8.88
C ALA A 324 10.71 23.99 -8.75
N SER A 325 9.59 24.69 -8.52
CA SER A 325 8.28 24.08 -8.71
C SER A 325 8.06 23.85 -10.20
N GLU A 326 7.91 22.60 -10.63
CA GLU A 326 7.38 22.31 -11.97
C GLU A 326 6.01 22.99 -12.13
N PRO A 327 5.71 23.60 -13.30
CA PRO A 327 4.41 24.17 -13.58
C PRO A 327 3.32 23.11 -13.35
N ALA A 328 2.16 23.53 -12.84
CA ALA A 328 1.07 22.61 -12.61
C ALA A 328 0.74 21.88 -13.91
N PRO A 329 0.59 20.53 -13.89
CA PRO A 329 -0.07 19.90 -15.00
C PRO A 329 -1.45 20.55 -15.05
N THR A 330 -1.69 21.30 -16.12
CA THR A 330 -3.02 21.74 -16.51
C THR A 330 -3.89 20.50 -16.42
N THR A 331 -4.80 20.51 -15.47
CA THR A 331 -5.81 19.47 -15.29
C THR A 331 -6.56 19.36 -16.60
N SER A 332 -6.13 18.47 -17.50
CA SER A 332 -6.96 18.03 -18.60
C SER A 332 -8.09 17.25 -17.94
N THR A 333 -9.13 18.00 -17.60
CA THR A 333 -10.40 17.54 -17.07
C THR A 333 -11.13 16.85 -18.21
N SER A 334 -10.60 15.74 -18.70
CA SER A 334 -11.44 14.73 -19.31
C SER A 334 -12.13 14.02 -18.15
N ARG A 335 -13.19 14.65 -17.60
CA ARG A 335 -14.25 13.90 -16.95
C ARG A 335 -14.65 12.82 -17.97
N PRO A 336 -14.62 11.52 -17.65
CA PRO A 336 -15.50 10.63 -18.34
C PRO A 336 -16.91 11.09 -17.97
N THR A 337 -17.58 11.72 -18.92
CA THR A 337 -19.04 11.83 -18.92
C THR A 337 -19.59 10.42 -19.00
N GLY A 338 -19.62 9.74 -17.85
CA GLY A 338 -20.44 8.56 -17.61
C GLY A 338 -21.89 9.02 -17.71
N THR A 339 -22.42 8.81 -18.91
CA THR A 339 -23.83 8.82 -19.30
C THR A 339 -24.78 8.50 -18.16
N ARG A 340 -25.75 9.41 -17.95
CA ARG A 340 -27.04 9.11 -17.35
C ARG A 340 -27.59 7.84 -17.99
N PHE A 341 -27.67 6.76 -17.23
CA PHE A 341 -28.58 5.67 -17.57
C PHE A 341 -30.01 6.17 -17.36
N GLY A 342 -30.82 6.01 -18.40
CA GLY A 342 -32.17 6.55 -18.53
C GLY A 342 -33.11 6.18 -17.38
N GLN A 343 -33.92 7.15 -17.02
CA GLN A 343 -35.26 6.88 -16.51
C GLN A 343 -36.19 6.62 -17.70
N PRO A 344 -37.08 5.63 -17.64
CA PRO A 344 -38.30 5.68 -18.44
C PRO A 344 -39.21 6.83 -18.00
#